data_AF-A0A9R1C4D5-F1
#
_entry.id   AF-A0A9R1C4D5-F1
#
_cell.length_a   1.000
_cell.length_b   1.000
_cell.length_c   1.000
_cell.angle_alpha   90.00
_cell.angle_beta   90.00
_cell.angle_gamma   90.00
#
_symmetry.space_group_name_H-M   'P 1'
#
loop_
_entity.id
_entity.type
_entity.pdbx_description
1 polymer ?
#
loop_
_entity_poly.entity_id
_entity_poly.type
_entity_poly.pdbx_seq_one_letter_code
_entity_poly.pdbx_strand_id
1 'polypeptide(L)'
;MRDPFDAPVDLIGTDHRAGNELTRTSVALSARDYGLQNGDAKPFIPNSDTLVRHQLQGASLRNDLIAEDPNTRLMDPETKELYIRSRSQEEEILLLRKQIADASLKELQLLSEKHILERKLADLRMAVDERQEDAISGALKQLNEKKNHIEENMRLANELKVWCYCTFQECMLKPLYDISIFATTTTNMPSHPGSPFL
;
A
#
# COMPACT_ATOMS: atom_id res chain seq x y z
N MET A 1 -1.34 -33.22 -12.08
CA MET A 1 -0.98 -31.84 -11.66
C MET A 1 -0.02 -31.26 -12.68
N ARG A 2 0.05 -29.93 -12.81
CA ARG A 2 1.00 -29.21 -13.67
C ARG A 2 1.89 -28.34 -12.79
N ASP A 3 3.17 -28.22 -13.11
CA ASP A 3 4.13 -27.47 -12.31
C ASP A 3 3.89 -25.94 -12.43
N PRO A 4 3.94 -25.16 -11.33
CA PRO A 4 3.84 -23.69 -11.38
C PRO A 4 5.03 -22.97 -12.02
N PHE A 5 6.20 -23.61 -12.16
CA PHE A 5 7.44 -22.95 -12.55
C PHE A 5 7.88 -23.20 -14.01
N ASP A 6 7.15 -24.01 -14.77
CA ASP A 6 7.49 -24.38 -16.15
C ASP A 6 6.84 -23.42 -17.16
N ALA A 7 7.53 -22.30 -17.43
CA ALA A 7 7.13 -21.27 -18.39
C ALA A 7 8.26 -20.98 -19.39
N PRO A 8 7.99 -20.95 -20.72
CA PRO A 8 9.03 -20.70 -21.71
C PRO A 8 9.51 -19.24 -21.67
N VAL A 9 10.82 -19.05 -21.82
CA VAL A 9 11.44 -17.73 -21.93
C VAL A 9 11.41 -17.28 -23.39
N ASP A 10 10.44 -16.45 -23.75
CA ASP A 10 10.43 -15.76 -25.05
C ASP A 10 11.45 -14.61 -25.07
N LEU A 11 12.55 -14.79 -25.81
CA LEU A 11 13.50 -13.72 -26.09
C LEU A 11 12.98 -12.81 -27.21
N ILE A 12 12.39 -11.67 -26.84
CA ILE A 12 12.16 -10.57 -27.78
C ILE A 12 13.21 -9.48 -27.53
N GLY A 13 14.23 -9.45 -28.38
CA GLY A 13 15.19 -8.33 -28.45
C GLY A 13 14.66 -7.20 -29.32
N THR A 14 14.99 -5.94 -29.00
CA THR A 14 14.81 -4.80 -29.92
C THR A 14 15.77 -3.67 -29.60
N ASP A 15 16.78 -3.49 -30.45
CA ASP A 15 17.91 -2.59 -30.24
C ASP A 15 17.71 -1.26 -31.00
N HIS A 16 17.26 -0.18 -30.35
CA HIS A 16 17.06 1.14 -30.99
C HIS A 16 17.54 2.35 -30.15
N ARG A 17 18.87 2.47 -30.03
CA ARG A 17 19.69 3.71 -30.19
C ARG A 17 19.04 5.09 -29.92
N ALA A 18 19.57 5.75 -28.87
CA ALA A 18 19.73 7.21 -28.66
C ALA A 18 18.48 8.13 -28.59
N GLY A 19 18.50 9.25 -27.84
CA GLY A 19 19.50 9.72 -26.86
C GLY A 19 19.63 11.24 -26.80
N ASN A 20 19.23 11.86 -25.67
CA ASN A 20 19.52 13.26 -25.32
C ASN A 20 19.48 13.51 -23.81
N GLU A 21 20.23 14.53 -23.39
CA GLU A 21 20.30 15.11 -22.03
C GLU A 21 19.14 16.13 -21.85
N LEU A 22 18.81 16.73 -20.69
CA LEU A 22 19.33 16.79 -19.31
C LEU A 22 18.05 16.98 -18.41
N THR A 23 17.94 16.91 -17.08
CA THR A 23 18.85 17.06 -15.94
C THR A 23 18.27 16.31 -14.72
N ARG A 24 19.08 16.01 -13.69
CA ARG A 24 18.59 15.63 -12.35
C ARG A 24 19.35 16.36 -11.25
N THR A 25 18.65 17.20 -10.48
CA THR A 25 19.16 17.85 -9.26
C THR A 25 18.75 17.03 -8.04
N SER A 26 19.62 16.95 -7.03
CA SER A 26 19.50 16.04 -5.89
C SER A 26 18.78 16.65 -4.68
N VAL A 27 18.01 15.81 -3.99
CA VAL A 27 17.89 15.81 -2.52
C VAL A 27 17.94 14.35 -2.08
N ALA A 28 18.74 14.03 -1.06
CA ALA A 28 18.93 12.67 -0.57
C ALA A 28 18.03 12.36 0.63
N LEU A 29 17.51 11.13 0.71
CA LEU A 29 17.03 10.53 1.96
C LEU A 29 17.65 9.15 2.13
N SER A 30 18.11 8.88 3.36
CA SER A 30 18.95 7.73 3.71
C SER A 30 18.23 6.40 3.45
N ALA A 31 18.86 5.51 2.69
CA ALA A 31 18.62 4.08 2.88
C ALA A 31 19.02 3.73 4.33
N ARG A 32 18.19 2.96 5.04
CA ARG A 32 18.50 2.52 6.40
C ARG A 32 18.90 1.05 6.34
N ASP A 33 20.20 0.84 6.41
CA ASP A 33 20.82 -0.48 6.43
C ASP A 33 20.47 -1.21 7.75
N TYR A 34 20.13 -2.50 7.66
CA TYR A 34 19.83 -3.36 8.81
C TYR A 34 20.93 -4.42 8.94
N GLY A 35 22.13 -3.96 9.28
CA GLY A 35 23.29 -4.81 9.50
C GLY A 35 23.09 -5.78 10.66
N LEU A 36 23.48 -7.05 10.44
CA LEU A 36 23.57 -8.07 11.48
C LEU A 36 24.76 -7.77 12.40
N GLN A 37 24.52 -7.44 13.67
CA GLN A 37 25.56 -7.18 14.66
C GLN A 37 25.54 -8.23 15.77
N ASN A 38 26.67 -8.94 15.94
CA ASN A 38 26.87 -9.97 16.96
C ASN A 38 27.55 -9.39 18.22
N GLY A 39 27.09 -9.80 19.41
CA GLY A 39 27.69 -9.47 20.72
C GLY A 39 27.33 -8.04 21.20
N ASP A 40 26.74 -7.84 22.37
CA ASP A 40 27.15 -8.40 23.66
C ASP A 40 25.95 -8.78 24.58
N ALA A 41 26.23 -9.38 25.74
CA ALA A 41 25.23 -10.03 26.59
C ALA A 41 24.37 -9.07 27.44
N LYS A 42 23.07 -9.39 27.57
CA LYS A 42 22.20 -8.88 28.64
C LYS A 42 21.22 -9.98 29.10
N PRO A 43 20.85 -10.07 30.40
CA PRO A 43 20.20 -11.27 30.93
C PRO A 43 18.84 -11.59 30.31
N PHE A 44 18.56 -12.89 30.17
CA PHE A 44 17.28 -13.42 29.71
C PHE A 44 16.11 -12.92 30.57
N ILE A 45 15.06 -12.41 29.91
CA ILE A 45 13.72 -12.39 30.50
C ILE A 45 13.24 -13.85 30.50
N PRO A 46 12.87 -14.45 31.65
CA PRO A 46 12.36 -15.82 31.67
C PRO A 46 11.03 -15.91 30.92
N ASN A 47 10.98 -16.69 29.84
CA ASN A 47 9.72 -17.09 29.24
C ASN A 47 9.03 -18.13 30.15
N SER A 48 7.69 -18.09 30.20
CA SER A 48 6.91 -19.02 31.03
C SER A 48 7.15 -20.49 30.69
N ASP A 49 7.58 -20.80 29.46
CA ASP A 49 7.85 -22.18 29.02
C ASP A 49 9.07 -22.80 29.72
N THR A 50 10.09 -22.01 30.08
CA THR A 50 11.26 -22.53 30.83
C THR A 50 10.89 -22.83 32.28
N LEU A 51 9.94 -22.08 32.86
CA LEU A 51 9.44 -22.30 34.22
C LEU A 51 8.74 -23.66 34.38
N VAL A 52 8.03 -24.13 33.35
CA VAL A 52 7.37 -25.45 33.35
C VAL A 52 8.39 -26.59 33.48
N ARG A 53 9.51 -26.50 32.75
CA ARG A 53 10.54 -27.55 32.74
C ARG A 53 11.27 -27.68 34.08
N HIS A 54 11.38 -26.60 34.86
CA HIS A 54 12.12 -26.60 36.13
C HIS A 54 11.26 -26.90 37.38
N GLN A 55 9.93 -26.69 37.33
CA GLN A 55 9.07 -26.99 38.49
C GLN A 55 8.85 -28.49 38.74
N LEU A 56 8.84 -29.33 37.70
CA LEU A 56 8.61 -30.77 37.85
C LEU A 56 9.74 -31.52 38.57
N GLN A 57 10.93 -30.93 38.69
CA GLN A 57 12.09 -31.58 39.34
C GLN A 57 12.11 -31.44 40.88
N GLY A 58 11.15 -30.71 41.47
CA GLY A 58 11.07 -30.49 42.93
C GLY A 58 10.05 -31.35 43.69
N ALA A 59 9.22 -32.14 43.01
CA ALA A 59 8.04 -32.78 43.60
C ALA A 59 8.25 -34.22 44.11
N SER A 60 9.44 -34.81 43.96
CA SER A 60 9.75 -36.16 44.46
C SER A 60 10.05 -36.17 45.96
N LEU A 61 9.07 -35.74 46.75
CA LEU A 61 9.10 -35.75 48.21
C LEU A 61 7.75 -36.19 48.80
N ARG A 62 7.16 -37.23 48.19
CA ARG A 62 5.91 -37.84 48.64
C ARG A 62 6.12 -39.28 49.10
N ASN A 63 6.70 -39.41 50.29
CA ASN A 63 6.78 -40.68 51.04
C ASN A 63 5.40 -41.06 51.65
N ASP A 64 4.32 -40.89 50.91
CA ASP A 64 2.97 -41.28 51.35
C ASP A 64 2.76 -42.76 51.08
N LEU A 65 3.23 -43.58 52.04
CA LEU A 65 2.72 -44.90 52.39
C LEU A 65 2.05 -45.65 51.22
N ILE A 66 2.86 -46.11 50.27
CA ILE A 66 2.41 -47.04 49.24
C ILE A 66 1.82 -48.25 49.97
N ALA A 67 0.52 -48.48 49.79
CA ALA A 67 -0.07 -49.77 50.09
C ALA A 67 0.53 -50.77 49.11
N GLU A 68 1.63 -51.41 49.52
CA GLU A 68 2.35 -52.41 48.73
C GLU A 68 1.34 -53.41 48.16
N ASP A 69 1.20 -53.41 46.83
CA ASP A 69 0.33 -54.36 46.15
C ASP A 69 0.77 -55.77 46.55
N PRO A 70 -0.16 -56.66 46.97
CA PRO A 70 0.20 -57.94 47.57
C PRO A 70 1.08 -58.82 46.66
N ASN A 71 1.10 -58.58 45.35
CA ASN A 71 1.99 -59.29 44.42
C ASN A 71 3.45 -58.78 44.51
N THR A 72 3.67 -57.47 44.69
CA THR A 72 5.02 -56.87 44.78
C THR A 72 5.82 -57.39 45.97
N ARG A 73 5.14 -57.87 47.02
CA ARG A 73 5.76 -58.39 48.24
C ARG A 73 6.40 -59.78 48.09
N LEU A 74 6.14 -60.47 46.97
CA LEU A 74 6.72 -61.77 46.63
C LEU A 74 7.77 -61.70 45.50
N MET A 75 8.04 -60.50 44.98
CA MET A 75 9.02 -60.28 43.92
C MET A 75 10.44 -60.18 44.46
N ASP A 76 11.42 -60.60 43.65
CA ASP A 76 12.82 -60.34 43.91
C ASP A 76 13.15 -58.83 43.76
N PRO A 77 14.31 -58.36 44.28
CA PRO A 77 14.64 -56.94 44.26
C PRO A 77 14.76 -56.32 42.86
N GLU A 78 15.25 -57.08 41.87
CA GLU A 78 15.47 -56.58 40.50
C GLU A 78 14.13 -56.42 39.77
N THR A 79 13.26 -57.43 39.85
CA THR A 79 11.88 -57.34 39.35
C THR A 79 11.10 -56.21 40.05
N LYS A 80 11.31 -55.98 41.36
CA LYS A 80 10.66 -54.86 42.08
C LYS A 80 11.15 -53.49 41.58
N GLU A 81 12.45 -53.31 41.32
CA GLU A 81 12.96 -52.06 40.73
C GLU A 81 12.40 -51.84 39.31
N LEU A 82 12.40 -52.88 38.48
CA LEU A 82 11.83 -52.84 37.12
C LEU A 82 10.34 -52.51 37.13
N TYR A 83 9.57 -53.06 38.08
CA TYR A 83 8.14 -52.75 38.27
C TYR A 83 7.93 -51.26 38.62
N ILE A 84 8.67 -50.73 39.60
CA ILE A 84 8.58 -49.31 40.01
C ILE A 84 8.93 -48.39 38.83
N ARG A 85 10.00 -48.70 38.08
CA ARG A 85 10.39 -47.93 36.89
C ARG A 85 9.30 -47.97 35.82
N SER A 86 8.71 -49.14 35.55
CA SER A 86 7.63 -49.28 34.57
C SER A 86 6.38 -48.49 34.97
N ARG A 87 6.05 -48.45 36.27
CA ARG A 87 4.94 -47.64 36.82
C ARG A 87 5.17 -46.14 36.60
N SER A 88 6.38 -45.66 36.92
CA SER A 88 6.74 -44.25 36.69
C SER A 88 6.71 -43.87 35.21
N GLN A 89 7.10 -44.78 34.31
CA GLN A 89 7.05 -44.55 32.86
C GLN A 89 5.61 -44.53 32.33
N GLU A 90 4.71 -45.36 32.86
CA GLU A 90 3.29 -45.32 32.52
C GLU A 90 2.64 -43.99 32.93
N GLU A 91 2.95 -43.50 34.13
CA GLU A 91 2.46 -42.20 34.63
C GLU A 91 2.99 -41.01 33.81
N GLU A 92 4.27 -41.05 33.40
CA GLU A 92 4.85 -40.06 32.47
C GLU A 92 4.17 -40.10 31.10
N ILE A 93 3.93 -41.30 30.53
CA ILE A 93 3.23 -41.47 29.26
C ILE A 93 1.80 -40.90 29.33
N LEU A 94 1.08 -41.08 30.44
CA LEU A 94 -0.25 -40.51 30.64
C LEU A 94 -0.20 -38.97 30.74
N LEU A 95 0.79 -38.41 31.45
CA LEU A 95 1.00 -36.96 31.54
C LEU A 95 1.32 -36.34 30.18
N LEU A 96 2.24 -36.94 29.42
CA LEU A 96 2.62 -36.47 28.08
C LEU A 96 1.44 -36.55 27.09
N ARG A 97 0.66 -37.65 27.12
CA ARG A 97 -0.56 -37.78 26.31
C ARG A 97 -1.58 -36.68 26.62
N LYS A 98 -1.75 -36.32 27.90
CA LYS A 98 -2.61 -35.19 28.28
C LYS A 98 -2.06 -33.87 27.72
N GLN A 99 -0.78 -33.58 27.92
CA GLN A 99 -0.15 -32.35 27.42
C GLN A 99 -0.28 -32.20 25.90
N ILE A 100 -0.15 -33.30 25.14
CA ILE A 100 -0.38 -33.32 23.69
C ILE A 100 -1.84 -32.97 23.36
N ALA A 101 -2.82 -33.60 24.04
CA ALA A 101 -4.24 -33.32 23.81
C ALA A 101 -4.62 -31.86 24.14
N ASP A 102 -4.15 -31.34 25.28
CA ASP A 102 -4.35 -29.94 25.70
C ASP A 102 -3.71 -28.96 24.68
N ALA A 103 -2.53 -29.29 24.15
CA ALA A 103 -1.85 -28.49 23.12
C ALA A 103 -2.57 -28.50 21.76
N SER A 104 -3.00 -29.67 21.27
CA SER A 104 -3.75 -29.78 20.01
C SER A 104 -5.12 -29.08 20.07
N LEU A 105 -5.78 -29.06 21.23
CA LEU A 105 -7.01 -28.29 21.41
C LEU A 105 -6.73 -26.77 21.30
N LYS A 106 -5.65 -26.28 21.90
CA LYS A 106 -5.22 -24.89 21.79
C LYS A 106 -4.80 -24.51 20.37
N GLU A 107 -4.13 -25.41 19.64
CA GLU A 107 -3.79 -25.23 18.24
C GLU A 107 -5.05 -25.06 17.38
N LEU A 108 -6.06 -25.91 17.57
CA LEU A 108 -7.34 -25.82 16.84
C LEU A 108 -8.08 -24.50 17.13
N GLN A 109 -8.04 -24.01 18.37
CA GLN A 109 -8.57 -22.69 18.73
C GLN A 109 -7.84 -21.56 17.99
N LEU A 110 -6.50 -21.55 18.03
CA LEU A 110 -5.68 -20.54 17.36
C LEU A 110 -5.83 -20.57 15.83
N LEU A 111 -6.04 -21.74 15.22
CA LEU A 111 -6.36 -21.87 13.80
C LEU A 111 -7.74 -21.28 13.46
N SER A 112 -8.74 -21.44 14.33
CA SER A 112 -10.04 -20.80 14.17
C SER A 112 -9.96 -19.27 14.25
N GLU A 113 -9.26 -18.76 15.27
CA GLU A 113 -9.00 -17.32 15.43
C GLU A 113 -8.23 -16.74 14.25
N LYS A 114 -7.16 -17.41 13.80
CA LYS A 114 -6.41 -17.06 12.60
C LYS A 114 -7.33 -16.90 11.40
N HIS A 115 -8.16 -17.89 11.09
CA HIS A 115 -9.06 -17.83 9.93
C HIS A 115 -10.15 -16.74 10.04
N ILE A 116 -10.54 -16.34 11.25
CA ILE A 116 -11.42 -15.19 11.47
C ILE A 116 -10.68 -13.87 11.22
N LEU A 117 -9.41 -13.77 11.64
CA LEU A 117 -8.58 -12.58 11.43
C LEU A 117 -8.14 -12.42 9.97
N GLU A 118 -7.83 -13.51 9.26
CA GLU A 118 -7.51 -13.51 7.83
C GLU A 118 -8.68 -12.97 7.00
N ARG A 119 -9.92 -13.38 7.32
CA ARG A 119 -11.14 -12.84 6.68
C ARG A 119 -11.30 -11.34 6.93
N LYS A 120 -11.26 -10.93 8.21
CA LYS A 120 -11.35 -9.50 8.58
C LYS A 120 -10.26 -8.65 7.93
N LEU A 121 -9.06 -9.18 7.72
CA LEU A 121 -7.98 -8.48 7.03
C LEU A 121 -8.25 -8.35 5.52
N ALA A 122 -8.86 -9.35 4.88
CA ALA A 122 -9.31 -9.25 3.49
C ALA A 122 -10.45 -8.23 3.34
N ASP A 123 -11.47 -8.31 4.21
CA ASP A 123 -12.61 -7.37 4.25
C ASP A 123 -12.13 -5.92 4.42
N LEU A 124 -11.18 -5.68 5.35
CA LEU A 124 -10.60 -4.36 5.59
C LEU A 124 -9.72 -3.84 4.46
N ARG A 125 -9.02 -4.72 3.71
CA ARG A 125 -8.25 -4.32 2.53
C ARG A 125 -9.19 -3.85 1.42
N MET A 126 -10.18 -4.68 1.08
CA MET A 126 -11.20 -4.34 0.08
C MET A 126 -11.89 -3.01 0.40
N ALA A 127 -12.30 -2.79 1.65
CA ALA A 127 -12.93 -1.53 2.10
C ALA A 127 -11.97 -0.32 2.16
N VAL A 128 -10.65 -0.51 2.10
CA VAL A 128 -9.66 0.56 1.92
C VAL A 128 -9.45 0.85 0.45
N ASP A 129 -9.32 -0.19 -0.38
CA ASP A 129 -9.13 -0.07 -1.83
C ASP A 129 -10.35 0.62 -2.49
N GLU A 130 -11.58 0.21 -2.13
CA GLU A 130 -12.84 0.86 -2.53
C GLU A 130 -12.85 2.36 -2.19
N ARG A 131 -12.52 2.71 -0.94
CA ARG A 131 -12.50 4.11 -0.47
C ARG A 131 -11.42 4.95 -1.15
N GLN A 132 -10.31 4.33 -1.52
CA GLN A 132 -9.23 5.03 -2.23
C GLN A 132 -9.62 5.29 -3.68
N GLU A 133 -10.27 4.33 -4.35
CA GLU A 133 -10.82 4.53 -5.70
C GLU A 133 -11.93 5.60 -5.72
N ASP A 134 -12.87 5.57 -4.76
CA ASP A 134 -13.89 6.62 -4.58
C ASP A 134 -13.26 8.01 -4.40
N ALA A 135 -12.21 8.12 -3.58
CA ALA A 135 -11.51 9.38 -3.34
C ALA A 135 -10.76 9.89 -4.58
N ILE A 136 -10.09 8.99 -5.32
CA ILE A 136 -9.39 9.32 -6.57
C ILE A 136 -10.39 9.74 -7.65
N SER A 137 -11.46 8.97 -7.85
CA SER A 137 -12.55 9.26 -8.79
C SER A 137 -13.24 10.59 -8.49
N GLY A 138 -13.56 10.85 -7.22
CA GLY A 138 -14.13 12.12 -6.76
C GLY A 138 -13.20 13.31 -7.00
N ALA A 139 -11.91 13.18 -6.72
CA ALA A 139 -10.91 14.23 -6.98
C ALA A 139 -10.71 14.48 -8.48
N LEU A 140 -10.64 13.41 -9.29
CA LEU A 140 -10.51 13.48 -10.75
C LEU A 140 -11.72 14.16 -11.39
N LYS A 141 -12.94 13.85 -10.92
CA LYS A 141 -14.17 14.51 -11.37
C LYS A 141 -14.12 16.02 -11.09
N GLN A 142 -13.80 16.43 -9.87
CA GLN A 142 -13.66 17.86 -9.53
C GLN A 142 -12.56 18.57 -10.33
N LEU A 143 -11.46 17.88 -10.65
CA LEU A 143 -10.39 18.42 -11.49
C LEU A 143 -10.88 18.61 -12.93
N ASN A 144 -11.64 17.65 -13.48
CA ASN A 144 -12.21 17.76 -14.82
C ASN A 144 -13.27 18.88 -14.91
N GLU A 145 -14.12 19.04 -13.89
CA GLU A 145 -15.07 20.16 -13.79
C GLU A 145 -14.34 21.51 -13.79
N LYS A 146 -13.28 21.66 -12.98
CA LYS A 146 -12.43 22.86 -12.95
C LYS A 146 -11.71 23.10 -14.28
N LYS A 147 -11.20 22.05 -14.93
CA LYS A 147 -10.58 22.12 -16.27
C LYS A 147 -11.57 22.68 -17.29
N ASN A 148 -12.78 22.14 -17.35
CA ASN A 148 -13.82 22.58 -18.29
C ASN A 148 -14.22 24.05 -18.05
N HIS A 149 -14.30 24.50 -16.80
CA HIS A 149 -14.52 25.93 -16.49
C HIS A 149 -13.37 26.83 -16.95
N ILE A 150 -12.11 26.37 -16.88
CA ILE A 150 -10.95 27.14 -17.37
C ILE A 150 -10.94 27.19 -18.91
N GLU A 151 -11.26 26.08 -19.58
CA GLU A 151 -11.38 26.01 -21.05
C GLU A 151 -12.52 26.93 -21.56
N GLU A 152 -13.68 26.92 -20.90
CA GLU A 152 -14.81 27.81 -21.18
C GLU A 152 -14.42 29.29 -21.00
N ASN A 153 -13.82 29.64 -19.86
CA ASN A 153 -13.35 31.00 -19.58
C ASN A 153 -12.31 31.46 -20.61
N MET A 154 -11.44 30.58 -21.08
CA MET A 154 -10.46 30.89 -22.14
C MET A 154 -11.15 31.11 -23.50
N ARG A 155 -12.20 30.35 -23.83
CA ARG A 155 -13.00 30.57 -25.04
C ARG A 155 -13.69 31.93 -24.99
N LEU A 156 -14.43 32.21 -23.92
CA LEU A 156 -15.14 33.48 -23.70
C LEU A 156 -14.18 34.69 -23.69
N ALA A 157 -13.00 34.57 -23.08
CA ALA A 157 -11.98 35.62 -23.11
C ALA A 157 -11.40 35.88 -24.50
N ASN A 158 -11.41 34.89 -25.41
CA ASN A 158 -10.98 35.08 -26.80
C ASN A 158 -12.12 35.61 -27.68
N GLU A 159 -13.35 35.14 -27.49
CA GLU A 159 -14.56 35.73 -28.11
C GLU A 159 -14.68 37.22 -27.78
N LEU A 160 -14.50 37.61 -26.51
CA LEU A 160 -14.51 39.00 -26.06
C LEU A 160 -13.40 39.85 -26.71
N LYS A 161 -12.17 39.32 -26.85
CA LYS A 161 -11.09 40.03 -27.57
C LYS A 161 -11.48 40.29 -29.02
N VAL A 162 -11.97 39.28 -29.74
CA VAL A 162 -12.41 39.42 -31.14
C VAL A 162 -13.51 40.47 -31.25
N TRP A 163 -14.51 40.43 -30.38
CA TRP A 163 -15.59 41.42 -30.33
C TRP A 163 -15.07 42.86 -30.07
N CYS A 164 -14.12 43.04 -29.14
CA CYS A 164 -13.47 44.33 -28.88
C CYS A 164 -12.66 44.83 -30.09
N TYR A 165 -11.96 43.97 -30.82
CA TYR A 165 -11.25 44.38 -32.05
C TYR A 165 -12.23 44.79 -33.16
N CYS A 166 -13.28 44.01 -33.40
CA CYS A 166 -14.29 44.33 -34.41
C CYS A 166 -15.03 45.63 -34.10
N THR A 167 -15.45 45.84 -32.85
CA THR A 167 -16.14 47.07 -32.43
C THR A 167 -15.23 48.30 -32.46
N PHE A 168 -13.96 48.19 -32.06
CA PHE A 168 -13.00 49.29 -32.23
C PHE A 168 -12.81 49.67 -33.70
N GLN A 169 -12.71 48.68 -34.59
CA GLN A 169 -12.50 48.94 -36.02
C GLN A 169 -13.72 49.58 -36.70
N GLU A 170 -14.94 49.09 -36.40
CA GLU A 170 -16.19 49.65 -36.95
C GLU A 170 -16.56 51.02 -36.33
N CYS A 171 -16.35 51.22 -35.03
CA CYS A 171 -16.78 52.45 -34.34
C CYS A 171 -15.73 53.58 -34.34
N MET A 172 -14.43 53.27 -34.37
CA MET A 172 -13.35 54.28 -34.28
C MET A 172 -12.60 54.44 -35.59
N LEU A 173 -12.12 53.35 -36.20
CA LEU A 173 -11.22 53.44 -37.36
C LEU A 173 -11.97 53.77 -38.66
N LYS A 174 -13.12 53.13 -38.89
CA LYS A 174 -13.92 53.27 -40.10
C LYS A 174 -14.44 54.70 -40.33
N PRO A 175 -15.05 55.40 -39.34
CA PRO A 175 -15.47 56.79 -39.55
C PRO A 175 -14.30 57.75 -39.82
N LEU A 176 -13.14 57.54 -39.18
CA LEU A 176 -11.94 58.33 -39.44
C LEU A 176 -11.41 58.12 -40.87
N TYR A 177 -11.45 56.88 -41.37
CA TYR A 177 -11.09 56.56 -42.75
C TYR A 177 -12.05 57.19 -43.76
N ASP A 178 -13.36 57.09 -43.53
CA ASP A 178 -14.38 57.68 -44.40
C ASP A 178 -14.28 59.22 -44.46
N ILE A 179 -14.04 59.88 -43.31
CA ILE A 179 -13.76 61.32 -43.22
C ILE A 179 -12.46 61.67 -43.99
N SER A 180 -11.41 60.86 -43.85
CA SER A 180 -10.14 61.07 -44.55
C SER A 180 -10.28 60.96 -46.07
N ILE A 181 -11.08 60.00 -46.56
CA ILE A 181 -11.41 59.89 -47.98
C ILE A 181 -12.18 61.13 -48.43
N PHE A 182 -13.27 61.47 -47.75
CA PHE A 182 -14.13 62.61 -48.12
C PHE A 182 -13.33 63.91 -48.23
N ALA A 183 -12.51 64.22 -47.22
CA ALA A 183 -11.63 65.39 -47.24
C ALA A 183 -10.69 65.37 -48.47
N THR A 184 -10.00 64.25 -48.70
CA THR A 184 -9.06 64.07 -49.82
C THR A 184 -9.75 64.19 -51.18
N THR A 185 -10.99 63.71 -51.32
CA THR A 185 -11.77 63.91 -52.54
C THR A 185 -12.13 65.37 -52.74
N THR A 186 -12.62 66.07 -51.71
CA THR A 186 -13.01 67.49 -51.83
C THR A 186 -11.83 68.41 -52.16
N THR A 187 -10.62 68.16 -51.65
CA THR A 187 -9.43 68.98 -51.95
C THR A 187 -8.85 68.75 -53.35
N ASN A 188 -9.13 67.60 -53.97
CA ASN A 188 -8.62 67.24 -55.30
C ASN A 188 -9.63 67.52 -56.44
N MET A 189 -10.79 68.13 -56.14
CA MET A 189 -11.70 68.62 -57.17
C MET A 189 -11.02 69.78 -57.94
N PRO A 190 -10.86 69.70 -59.27
CA PRO A 190 -10.20 70.77 -60.02
C PRO A 190 -11.01 72.06 -59.94
N SER A 191 -10.35 73.16 -59.59
CA SER A 191 -10.95 74.49 -59.55
C SER A 191 -11.41 74.90 -60.95
N HIS A 192 -12.69 74.72 -61.25
CA HIS A 192 -13.25 74.95 -62.57
C HIS A 192 -13.06 76.42 -62.98
N PRO A 193 -12.39 76.72 -64.12
CA PRO A 193 -12.08 78.10 -64.50
C PRO A 193 -13.33 78.83 -65.02
N GLY A 194 -14.06 79.48 -64.11
CA GLY A 194 -15.19 80.34 -64.40
C GLY A 194 -14.75 81.75 -64.83
N SER A 195 -14.67 81.96 -66.14
CA SER A 195 -14.66 83.28 -66.79
C SER A 195 -16.12 83.71 -67.12
N PRO A 196 -16.41 84.81 -67.85
CA PRO A 196 -15.59 85.96 -68.29
C PRO A 196 -16.27 87.33 -68.01
N PHE A 197 -15.73 88.39 -68.65
CA PHE A 197 -16.36 89.67 -69.06
C PHE A 197 -16.26 90.95 -68.21
N LEU A 198 -15.96 92.03 -68.95
CA LEU A 198 -16.08 93.48 -68.71
C LEU A 198 -15.20 94.08 -67.60
#